data_AF-A0A553H1N9-F1
#
_entry.id   AF-A0A553H1N9-F1
#
_cell.length_a   1.000
_cell.length_b   1.000
_cell.length_c   1.000
_cell.angle_alpha   90.00
_cell.angle_beta   90.00
_cell.angle_gamma   90.00
#
_symmetry.space_group_name_H-M   'P 1'
#
loop_
_entity.id
_entity.type
_entity.pdbx_description
1 polymer ?
#
loop_
_entity_poly.entity_id
_entity_poly.type
_entity_poly.pdbx_seq_one_letter_code
_entity_poly.pdbx_strand_id
1 'polypeptide(L)'
;MREDRIRALVKYLSPAMVAKKTGLDRRRWGTVAHNLKVKVRIEDLDALIEAFPEYELWLWKGEVDPGQGQISPAYAEADLKLAGQEAGSR
;
A
#
# COMPACT_ATOMS: atom_id res chain seq x y z
N MET A 1 -3.64 9.16 10.17
CA MET A 1 -4.99 9.36 9.58
C MET A 1 -5.13 8.46 8.33
N ARG A 2 -6.33 8.26 7.75
CA ARG A 2 -6.51 7.42 6.53
C ARG A 2 -5.63 7.89 5.36
N GLU A 3 -5.55 9.21 5.19
CA GLU A 3 -4.71 9.83 4.17
C GLU A 3 -3.24 9.40 4.28
N ASP A 4 -2.67 9.42 5.48
CA ASP A 4 -1.26 9.02 5.69
C ASP A 4 -0.99 7.58 5.26
N ARG A 5 -1.96 6.68 5.47
CA ARG A 5 -1.85 5.26 5.09
C ARG A 5 -1.90 5.10 3.58
N ILE A 6 -2.77 5.83 2.89
CA ILE A 6 -2.79 5.86 1.42
C ILE A 6 -1.42 6.33 0.90
N ARG A 7 -0.89 7.44 1.43
CA ARG A 7 0.42 7.95 1.01
C ARG A 7 1.54 6.94 1.29
N ALA A 8 1.51 6.29 2.46
CA ALA A 8 2.49 5.27 2.83
C ALA A 8 2.44 4.06 1.90
N LEU A 9 1.24 3.58 1.55
CA LEU A 9 1.08 2.45 0.62
C LEU A 9 1.63 2.77 -0.76
N VAL A 10 1.31 3.95 -1.30
CA VAL A 10 1.78 4.36 -2.63
C VAL A 10 3.30 4.51 -2.65
N LYS A 11 3.92 4.95 -1.55
CA LYS A 11 5.38 4.98 -1.42
C LYS A 11 5.98 3.58 -1.38
N TYR A 12 5.38 2.67 -0.62
CA TYR A 12 5.83 1.29 -0.50
C TYR A 12 5.77 0.55 -1.85
N LEU A 13 4.64 0.65 -2.56
CA LEU A 13 4.44 -0.03 -3.85
C LEU A 13 5.11 0.69 -5.04
N SER A 14 5.47 1.96 -4.86
CA SER A 14 5.85 2.94 -5.90
C SER A 14 4.69 3.47 -6.75
N PRO A 15 4.69 4.77 -7.12
CA PRO A 15 3.68 5.36 -8.00
C PRO A 15 3.53 4.67 -9.36
N ALA A 16 4.60 4.05 -9.86
CA ALA A 16 4.59 3.36 -11.15
C ALA A 16 3.79 2.05 -11.09
N MET A 17 3.97 1.26 -10.02
CA MET A 17 3.21 0.02 -9.80
C MET A 17 1.74 0.32 -9.60
N VAL A 18 1.43 1.31 -8.76
CA VAL A 18 0.05 1.68 -8.46
C VAL A 18 -0.65 2.16 -9.73
N ALA A 19 -0.01 2.98 -10.56
CA ALA A 19 -0.56 3.39 -11.86
C ALA A 19 -0.87 2.20 -12.77
N LYS A 20 0.06 1.23 -12.86
CA LYS A 20 -0.12 0.03 -13.69
C LYS A 20 -1.30 -0.82 -13.24
N LYS A 21 -1.53 -0.94 -11.93
CA LYS A 21 -2.60 -1.78 -11.35
C LYS A 21 -3.96 -1.08 -11.32
N THR A 22 -3.98 0.20 -11.02
CA THR A 22 -5.22 1.01 -10.91
C THR A 22 -5.71 1.52 -12.26
N GLY A 23 -4.87 1.54 -13.30
CA GLY A 23 -5.19 2.18 -14.58
C GLY A 23 -5.21 3.72 -14.53
N LEU A 24 -4.94 4.31 -13.37
CA LEU A 24 -4.88 5.76 -13.18
C LEU A 24 -3.50 6.33 -13.49
N ASP A 25 -3.47 7.63 -13.75
CA ASP A 25 -2.27 8.36 -14.15
C ASP A 25 -1.14 8.28 -13.11
N ARG A 26 0.09 7.98 -13.57
CA ARG A 26 1.27 7.88 -12.68
C ARG A 26 1.61 9.19 -11.97
N ARG A 27 1.39 10.34 -12.62
CA ARG A 27 1.65 11.65 -12.00
C ARG A 27 0.65 11.92 -10.87
N ARG A 28 -0.60 11.41 -10.95
CA ARG A 28 -1.56 11.42 -9.83
C ARG A 28 -0.95 10.71 -8.62
N TRP A 29 -0.47 9.49 -8.79
CA TRP A 29 0.12 8.71 -7.70
C TRP A 29 1.41 9.33 -7.14
N GLY A 30 2.25 9.94 -7.99
CA GLY A 30 3.41 10.70 -7.52
C GLY A 30 3.01 11.90 -6.67
N THR A 31 1.94 12.59 -7.04
CA THR A 31 1.39 13.71 -6.26
C THR A 31 0.81 13.24 -4.94
N VAL A 32 0.02 12.16 -4.94
CA VAL A 32 -0.53 11.54 -3.73
C VAL A 32 0.60 11.12 -2.79
N ALA A 33 1.66 10.48 -3.29
CA ALA A 33 2.77 10.05 -2.44
C ALA A 33 3.54 11.21 -1.78
N HIS A 34 3.85 12.28 -2.53
CA HIS A 34 4.87 13.26 -2.11
C HIS A 34 4.35 14.66 -1.80
N ASN A 35 3.19 15.06 -2.32
CA ASN A 35 2.67 16.42 -2.15
C ASN A 35 1.61 16.47 -1.04
N LEU A 36 2.02 16.87 0.17
CA LEU A 36 1.15 17.00 1.34
C LEU A 36 0.10 18.12 1.19
N LYS A 37 0.26 19.05 0.25
CA LYS A 37 -0.73 20.11 -0.01
C LYS A 37 -1.94 19.59 -0.79
N VAL A 38 -1.81 18.45 -1.47
CA VAL A 38 -2.88 17.87 -2.27
C VAL A 38 -3.64 16.85 -1.43
N LYS A 39 -4.93 17.08 -1.20
CA LYS A 39 -5.78 16.12 -0.53
C LYS A 39 -5.92 14.83 -1.34
N VAL A 40 -5.92 13.72 -0.63
CA VAL A 40 -6.29 12.42 -1.20
C VAL A 40 -7.80 12.39 -1.39
N ARG A 41 -8.23 11.87 -2.54
CA ARG A 41 -9.64 11.77 -2.88
C ARG A 41 -10.18 10.39 -2.50
N ILE A 42 -11.49 10.28 -2.43
CA ILE A 42 -12.13 8.98 -2.19
C ILE A 42 -11.87 8.02 -3.35
N GLU A 43 -11.82 8.51 -4.60
CA GLU A 43 -11.54 7.67 -5.76
C GLU A 43 -10.11 7.11 -5.76
N ASP A 44 -9.14 7.78 -5.10
CA ASP A 44 -7.81 7.21 -4.93
C ASP A 44 -7.84 6.04 -3.93
N LEU A 45 -8.67 6.13 -2.89
CA LEU A 45 -8.85 5.04 -1.93
C LEU A 45 -9.53 3.85 -2.60
N ASP A 46 -10.62 4.08 -3.33
CA ASP A 46 -11.36 3.02 -4.02
C ASP A 46 -10.46 2.30 -5.03
N ALA A 47 -9.71 3.06 -5.85
CA ALA A 47 -8.77 2.48 -6.80
C ALA A 47 -7.69 1.62 -6.12
N LEU A 48 -7.21 2.03 -4.93
CA LEU A 48 -6.24 1.23 -4.18
C LEU A 48 -6.85 -0.05 -3.61
N ILE A 49 -8.07 0.00 -3.09
CA ILE A 49 -8.75 -1.18 -2.54
C ILE A 49 -9.03 -2.19 -3.65
N GLU A 50 -9.51 -1.73 -4.81
CA GLU A 50 -9.74 -2.60 -5.96
C GLU A 50 -8.45 -3.22 -6.50
N ALA A 51 -7.36 -2.45 -6.54
CA ALA A 51 -6.08 -2.91 -7.06
C ALA A 51 -5.27 -3.78 -6.09
N PHE A 52 -5.43 -3.55 -4.79
CA PHE A 52 -4.67 -4.19 -3.71
C PHE A 52 -5.58 -4.49 -2.49
N PRO A 53 -6.52 -5.43 -2.62
CA PRO A 53 -7.49 -5.76 -1.58
C PRO A 53 -6.85 -6.31 -0.30
N GLU A 54 -5.62 -6.82 -0.37
CA GLU A 54 -4.85 -7.26 0.79
C GLU A 54 -4.54 -6.14 1.79
N TYR A 55 -4.63 -4.87 1.38
CA TYR A 55 -4.41 -3.72 2.27
C TYR A 55 -5.71 -3.03 2.71
N GLU A 56 -6.89 -3.53 2.35
CA GLU A 56 -8.18 -2.85 2.56
C GLU A 56 -8.44 -2.52 4.04
N LEU A 57 -8.37 -3.52 4.92
CA LEU A 57 -8.59 -3.37 6.36
C LEU A 57 -7.60 -2.36 6.95
N TRP A 58 -6.35 -2.44 6.51
CA TRP A 58 -5.30 -1.54 6.94
C TRP A 58 -5.52 -0.13 6.41
N LEU A 59 -6.03 0.08 5.19
CA LEU A 59 -6.36 1.39 4.64
C LEU A 59 -7.56 2.05 5.35
N TRP A 60 -8.57 1.26 5.71
CA TRP A 60 -9.79 1.77 6.36
C TRP A 60 -9.61 2.00 7.86
N LYS A 61 -9.19 0.96 8.58
CA LYS A 61 -9.19 0.90 10.06
C LYS A 61 -7.79 1.01 10.66
N GLY A 62 -6.78 0.54 9.93
CA GLY A 62 -5.37 0.59 10.38
C GLY A 62 -5.01 -0.67 11.16
N GLU A 63 -5.92 -1.63 11.13
CA GLU A 63 -5.79 -2.97 11.67
C GLU A 63 -5.23 -3.89 10.58
N VAL A 64 -4.69 -5.02 11.00
CA VAL A 64 -4.25 -6.10 10.13
C VAL A 64 -4.89 -7.39 10.62
N ASP A 65 -5.24 -8.26 9.70
CA ASP A 65 -5.68 -9.63 9.96
C ASP A 65 -5.03 -10.57 8.95
N PRO A 66 -3.76 -10.98 9.20
CA PRO A 66 -3.03 -11.86 8.29
C PRO A 66 -3.74 -13.20 8.05
N GLY A 67 -4.56 -13.67 8.99
CA GLY A 67 -5.34 -14.91 8.84
C GLY A 67 -6.40 -14.83 7.74
N GLN A 68 -6.87 -13.62 7.42
CA GLN A 68 -7.80 -13.33 6.32
C GLN A 68 -7.08 -12.70 5.11
N GLY A 69 -5.74 -12.72 5.07
CA GLY A 69 -4.95 -12.08 4.02
C GLY A 69 -4.93 -10.56 4.07
N GLN A 70 -5.37 -9.96 5.17
CA GLN A 70 -5.39 -8.50 5.36
C GLN A 70 -4.11 -8.06 6.07
N ILE A 71 -3.23 -7.39 5.34
CA ILE A 71 -1.87 -7.05 5.78
C ILE A 71 -1.61 -5.55 5.72
N SER A 72 -0.46 -5.14 6.25
CA SER A 72 0.07 -3.79 6.11
C SER A 72 1.41 -3.83 5.37
N PRO A 73 1.88 -2.70 4.81
CA PRO A 73 3.23 -2.60 4.25
C PRO A 73 4.32 -3.09 5.23
N ALA A 74 4.20 -2.74 6.51
CA ALA A 74 5.15 -3.17 7.54
C ALA A 74 5.14 -4.69 7.75
N TYR A 75 3.96 -5.32 7.69
CA TYR A 75 3.83 -6.78 7.78
C TYR A 75 4.45 -7.45 6.54
N ALA A 76 4.13 -6.96 5.35
CA ALA A 76 4.69 -7.47 4.09
C ALA A 76 6.23 -7.37 4.05
N GLU A 77 6.81 -6.26 4.53
CA GLU A 77 8.26 -6.11 4.64
C GLU A 77 8.90 -7.08 5.65
N ALA A 78 8.23 -7.35 6.77
CA ALA A 78 8.74 -8.27 7.78
C ALA A 78 8.72 -9.72 7.28
N ASP A 79 7.63 -10.12 6.60
CA ASP A 79 7.48 -11.45 6.01
C ASP A 79 8.55 -11.73 4.94
N LEU A 80 8.80 -10.75 4.06
CA LEU A 80 9.88 -10.83 3.05
C LEU A 80 11.27 -10.99 3.68
N LYS A 81 11.53 -10.34 4.81
CA LYS A 81 12.82 -10.47 5.52
C LYS A 81 12.99 -11.84 6.15
N LEU A 82 11.94 -12.38 6.77
CA LEU A 82 11.97 -13.71 7.37
C LEU A 82 12.23 -14.79 6.32
N ALA A 83 11.54 -14.72 5.18
CA ALA A 83 11.75 -15.65 4.06
C ALA A 83 13.20 -15.60 3.51
N GLY A 84 13.85 -14.43 3.57
CA GLY A 84 15.26 -14.28 3.16
C GLY A 84 16.27 -14.83 4.17
N GLN A 85 15.92 -14.90 5.46
CA GLN A 85 16.82 -15.35 6.52
C GLN A 85 16.88 -16.88 6.66
N GLU A 86 15.81 -17.60 6.29
CA GLU A 86 15.75 -19.07 6.28
C GLU A 86 16.68 -19.70 5.20
N ALA A 87 17.23 -18.92 4.27
CA ALA A 87 18.09 -19.42 3.18
C ALA A 87 19.60 -19.49 3.54
N GLY A 88 19.99 -19.27 4.79
CA GLY A 88 21.40 -19.13 5.19
C GLY A 88 21.75 -19.84 6.49
N SER A 89 21.63 -21.17 6.55
CA SER A 89 22.32 -21.99 7.56
C SER A 89 22.54 -23.42 7.05
N ARG A 90 23.63 -23.63 6.31
CA ARG A 90 24.36 -24.90 6.28
C ARG A 90 25.81 -24.71 5.89
#